data_AF-A0A7Y6I969-F1
#
_entry.id   AF-A0A7Y6I969-F1
#
_cell.length_a   1.000
_cell.length_b   1.000
_cell.length_c   1.000
_cell.angle_alpha   90.00
_cell.angle_beta   90.00
_cell.angle_gamma   90.00
#
_symmetry.space_group_name_H-M   'P 1'
#
loop_
_entity.id
_entity.type
_entity.pdbx_description
1 polymer ?
#
loop_
_entity_poly.entity_id
_entity_poly.type
_entity_poly.pdbx_seq_one_letter_code
_entity_poly.pdbx_strand_id
1 'polypeptide(L)' 'MDPSTQETGAVTGTKDKDYNLVWFVEQCLSNTLRLETYVSDAERDGDTELADFFRRAQGESRKGAEQGKEHLRRRLAG' A
#
# COMPACT_ATOMS: atom_id res chain seq x y z
N MET A 1 30.11 4.52 9.91
CA MET A 1 29.43 3.36 9.31
C MET A 1 28.00 3.80 9.06
N ASP A 2 27.70 4.22 7.83
CA ASP A 2 26.33 4.58 7.46
C ASP A 2 25.48 3.31 7.34
N PRO A 3 24.36 3.20 8.07
CA PRO A 3 23.47 2.04 7.98
C PRO A 3 22.52 2.12 6.78
N SER A 4 22.75 3.06 5.86
CA SER A 4 21.86 3.33 4.76
C SER A 4 22.01 2.29 3.66
N THR A 5 20.87 1.76 3.22
CA THR A 5 20.67 0.95 2.00
C THR A 5 20.88 -0.55 2.16
N GLN A 6 19.95 -1.22 2.88
CA GLN A 6 19.53 -2.53 2.40
C GLN A 6 18.81 -2.32 1.06
N GLU A 7 19.59 -2.43 -0.02
CA GLU A 7 19.13 -2.31 -1.39
C GLU A 7 18.25 -3.51 -1.78
N THR A 8 17.19 -3.21 -2.52
CA THR A 8 16.19 -4.18 -3.00
C THR A 8 16.70 -5.06 -4.15
N GLY A 9 17.98 -4.93 -4.52
CA GLY A 9 18.58 -5.63 -5.66
C GLY A 9 18.47 -7.16 -5.57
N ALA A 10 18.22 -7.72 -4.39
CA ALA A 10 17.94 -9.14 -4.21
C ALA A 10 16.58 -9.59 -4.78
N VAL A 11 15.60 -8.68 -4.91
CA VAL A 11 14.23 -9.01 -5.35
C VAL A 11 14.05 -8.79 -6.85
N THR A 12 14.56 -7.68 -7.39
CA THR A 12 14.38 -7.32 -8.81
C THR A 12 15.57 -7.71 -9.69
N GLY A 13 16.69 -8.13 -9.08
CA GLY A 13 17.96 -8.34 -9.77
C GLY A 13 18.65 -7.03 -10.23
N THR A 14 18.04 -5.87 -9.95
CA THR A 14 18.56 -4.54 -10.31
C THR A 14 18.52 -3.63 -9.08
N LYS A 15 19.59 -2.87 -8.84
CA LYS A 15 19.62 -1.92 -7.73
C LYS A 15 18.61 -0.80 -7.96
N ASP A 16 17.59 -0.72 -7.11
CA ASP A 16 16.58 0.34 -7.17
C ASP A 16 16.23 0.82 -5.75
N LYS A 17 16.62 2.06 -5.45
CA LYS A 17 16.38 2.69 -4.15
C LYS A 17 14.91 3.07 -3.91
N ASP A 18 14.10 3.16 -4.96
CA ASP A 18 12.70 3.58 -4.95
C ASP A 18 11.74 2.39 -4.99
N TYR A 19 12.21 1.22 -5.43
CA TYR A 19 11.41 -0.01 -5.61
C TYR A 19 10.49 -0.33 -4.43
N ASN A 20 11.00 -0.39 -3.20
CA ASN A 20 10.18 -0.73 -2.04
C ASN A 20 9.01 0.24 -1.84
N LEU A 21 9.22 1.51 -2.16
CA LEU A 21 8.20 2.53 -2.01
C LEU A 21 7.18 2.47 -3.15
N VAL A 22 7.62 2.20 -4.38
CA VAL A 22 6.73 1.94 -5.53
C VAL A 22 5.86 0.72 -5.26
N TRP A 23 6.46 -0.39 -4.85
CA TRP A 23 5.76 -1.61 -4.48
C TRP A 23 4.77 -1.35 -3.33
N PHE A 24 5.18 -0.64 -2.28
CA PHE A 24 4.29 -0.32 -1.17
C PHE A 24 3.04 0.46 -1.62
N VAL A 25 3.22 1.51 -2.45
CA VAL A 25 2.09 2.29 -2.99
C VAL A 25 1.16 1.42 -3.84
N GLU A 26 1.72 0.57 -4.70
CA GLU A 26 0.94 -0.38 -5.49
C GLU A 26 0.12 -1.31 -4.60
N GLN A 27 0.73 -1.91 -3.57
CA GLN A 27 0.03 -2.81 -2.66
C GLN A 27 -1.10 -2.10 -1.90
N CYS A 28 -0.87 -0.87 -1.44
CA CYS A 28 -1.91 -0.08 -0.79
C CYS A 28 -3.11 0.18 -1.73
N LEU A 29 -2.85 0.59 -2.98
CA LEU A 29 -3.91 0.87 -3.96
C LEU A 29 -4.67 -0.40 -4.36
N SER A 30 -3.95 -1.49 -4.61
CA SER A 30 -4.55 -2.80 -4.93
C SER A 30 -5.42 -3.31 -3.77
N ASN A 31 -4.94 -3.17 -2.54
CA ASN A 31 -5.68 -3.59 -1.35
C ASN A 31 -6.93 -2.74 -1.12
N THR A 32 -6.88 -1.42 -1.37
CA THR A 32 -8.06 -0.55 -1.30
C THR A 32 -9.19 -1.05 -2.20
N LEU A 33 -8.87 -1.41 -3.45
CA LEU A 33 -9.86 -1.94 -4.41
C LEU A 33 -10.37 -3.32 -3.97
N ARG A 34 -9.47 -4.22 -3.54
CA ARG A 34 -9.84 -5.56 -3.07
C ARG A 34 -10.79 -5.51 -1.87
N LEU A 35 -10.56 -4.59 -0.95
CA LEU A 35 -11.40 -4.41 0.24
C LEU A 35 -12.81 -3.92 -0.11
N GLU A 36 -13.05 -3.28 -1.26
CA GLU A 36 -14.42 -2.93 -1.70
C GLU A 36 -15.27 -4.19 -1.91
N THR A 37 -14.69 -5.21 -2.56
CA THR A 37 -15.36 -6.49 -2.74
C THR A 37 -15.64 -7.15 -1.39
N TYR A 38 -14.67 -7.15 -0.47
CA TYR A 38 -14.83 -7.78 0.84
C TYR A 38 -15.88 -7.07 1.71
N VAL A 39 -15.96 -5.74 1.64
CA VAL A 39 -17.05 -4.97 2.26
C VAL A 39 -18.40 -5.39 1.68
N SER A 40 -18.52 -5.48 0.35
CA SER A 40 -19.77 -5.85 -0.31
C SER A 40 -20.22 -7.29 0.00
N ASP A 41 -19.28 -8.22 0.12
CA ASP A 41 -19.57 -9.60 0.50
C ASP A 41 -20.04 -9.67 1.96
N ALA A 42 -19.36 -9.00 2.89
CA ALA A 42 -19.77 -8.94 4.29
C ALA A 42 -21.15 -8.29 4.49
N GLU A 43 -21.45 -7.20 3.76
CA GLU A 43 -22.77 -6.56 3.77
C GLU A 43 -23.89 -7.51 3.31
N ARG A 44 -23.63 -8.30 2.26
CA ARG A 44 -24.59 -9.25 1.69
C ARG A 44 -24.90 -10.40 2.63
N ASP A 45 -23.90 -10.82 3.40
CA ASP A 45 -24.02 -11.87 4.42
C ASP A 45 -24.59 -11.32 5.75
N GLY A 46 -24.82 -10.00 5.85
CA GLY A 46 -25.35 -9.34 7.03
C GLY A 46 -24.33 -9.12 8.15
N ASP A 47 -23.04 -9.36 7.89
CA ASP A 47 -21.94 -9.19 8.85
C ASP A 47 -21.45 -7.74 8.86
N THR A 48 -22.17 -6.90 9.63
CA THR A 48 -21.88 -5.46 9.71
C THR A 48 -20.55 -5.17 10.41
N GLU A 49 -20.16 -5.98 11.40
CA GLU A 49 -18.90 -5.80 12.14
C GLU A 49 -17.70 -6.03 11.23
N LEU A 50 -17.76 -7.09 10.41
CA LEU A 50 -16.73 -7.40 9.43
C LEU A 50 -16.66 -6.37 8.30
N ALA A 51 -17.81 -5.91 7.80
CA ALA A 51 -17.86 -4.84 6.82
C ALA A 51 -17.18 -3.55 7.34
N ASP A 52 -17.49 -3.16 8.58
CA ASP A 52 -16.87 -1.98 9.21
C ASP A 52 -15.37 -2.15 9.46
N PHE A 53 -14.93 -3.36 9.81
CA PHE A 53 -13.51 -3.69 9.90
C PHE A 53 -12.81 -3.47 8.55
N PHE A 54 -13.36 -4.00 7.45
CA PHE A 54 -12.79 -3.82 6.12
C PHE A 54 -12.80 -2.36 5.66
N ARG A 55 -13.86 -1.58 5.96
CA ARG A 55 -13.89 -0.14 5.65
C ARG A 55 -12.77 0.63 6.36
N ARG A 56 -12.47 0.32 7.62
CA ARG A 56 -11.35 0.92 8.35
C ARG A 56 -10.00 0.54 7.72
N ALA A 57 -9.79 -0.75 7.43
CA ALA A 57 -8.58 -1.22 6.76
C ALA A 57 -8.39 -0.58 5.37
N GLN A 58 -9.49 -0.33 4.66
CA GLN A 58 -9.50 0.35 3.37
C GLN A 58 -9.08 1.81 3.50
N GLY A 59 -9.54 2.49 4.56
CA GLY A 59 -9.12 3.84 4.91
C GLY A 59 -7.61 3.95 5.17
N GLU A 60 -7.05 3.04 5.96
CA GLU A 60 -5.60 3.00 6.21
C GLU A 60 -4.80 2.69 4.94
N SER A 61 -5.30 1.81 4.07
CA SER A 61 -4.67 1.52 2.77
C SER A 61 -4.64 2.77 1.88
N ARG A 62 -5.75 3.52 1.78
CA ARG A 62 -5.79 4.80 1.05
C ARG A 62 -4.78 5.81 1.59
N LYS A 63 -4.74 5.97 2.91
CA LYS A 63 -3.82 6.89 3.58
C LYS A 63 -2.36 6.51 3.31
N GLY A 64 -2.03 5.22 3.40
CA GLY A 64 -0.70 4.70 3.06
C GLY A 64 -0.32 5.00 1.61
N ALA A 65 -1.24 4.79 0.66
CA ALA A 65 -1.01 5.12 -0.74
C ALA A 65 -0.73 6.62 -0.97
N GLU A 66 -1.50 7.52 -0.36
CA GLU A 66 -1.26 8.98 -0.49
C GLU A 66 0.08 9.41 0.09
N GLN A 67 0.43 8.93 1.29
CA GLN A 67 1.72 9.23 1.90
C GLN A 67 2.88 8.68 1.05
N GLY A 68 2.76 7.44 0.57
CA GLY A 68 3.78 6.84 -0.29
C GLY A 68 3.95 7.59 -1.62
N LYS A 69 2.85 8.04 -2.24
CA LYS A 69 2.89 8.89 -3.45
C LYS A 69 3.61 10.21 -3.21
N GLU A 70 3.38 10.86 -2.07
CA GLU A 70 4.10 12.11 -1.73
C GLU A 70 5.60 11.86 -1.53
N HIS A 71 5.99 10.74 -0.90
CA HIS A 71 7.40 10.36 -0.79
C HIS A 71 8.04 10.09 -2.15
N LEU A 72 7.36 9.39 -3.06
CA LEU A 72 7.82 9.18 -4.43
C LEU A 72 7.98 10.50 -5.17
N ARG A 73 6.98 11.39 -5.08
CA ARG A 73 7.02 12.71 -5.70
C ARG A 73 8.27 13.48 -5.27
N ARG A 74 8.59 13.52 -3.97
CA ARG A 74 9.79 14.18 -3.46
C ARG A 74 11.09 13.54 -3.95
N ARG A 75 11.14 12.21 -4.03
CA ARG A 75 12.33 11.46 -4.48
C ARG A 75 12.61 11.60 -5.97
N LEU A 76 11.55 11.69 -6.78
CA LEU A 76 11.64 11.82 -8.23
C LEU A 76 11.77 13.27 -8.69
N ALA A 77 11.37 14.24 -7.86
CA ALA A 77 11.47 15.65 -8.17
C ALA A 77 12.91 16.19 -8.21
N GLY A 78 13.89 15.47 -7.62
CA GLY A 78 15.33 15.76 -7.74
C GLY A 78 15.72 17.16 -7.27
#